data_AF-A0A3B0C8K4-F1
#
_entry.id   AF-A0A3B0C8K4-F1
#
_cell.length_a   1.000
_cell.length_b   1.000
_cell.length_c   1.000
_cell.angle_alpha   90.00
_cell.angle_beta   90.00
_cell.angle_gamma   90.00
#
_symmetry.space_group_name_H-M   'P 1'
#
loop_
_entity.id
_entity.type
_entity.pdbx_description
1 polymer ?
#
loop_
_entity_poly.entity_id
_entity_poly.type
_entity_poly.pdbx_seq_one_letter_code
_entity_poly.pdbx_strand_id
1 'polypeptide(L)' 'MISCEKAALICNKTQYREATFWEKIKLKMHLLMCKTCSAFTKKNTELTALCEKANLHSLSEGEKIKMKQQLKEKI' A
#
# COMPACT_ATOMS: atom_id res chain seq x y z
N MET A 1 -16.64 1.58 15.58
CA MET A 1 -16.25 0.72 14.44
C MET A 1 -16.17 1.60 13.19
N ILE A 2 -15.18 1.41 12.30
CA ILE A 2 -15.09 2.17 11.02
C ILE A 2 -16.00 1.53 9.95
N SER A 3 -16.42 2.30 8.93
CA SER A 3 -17.16 1.75 7.79
C SER A 3 -16.28 0.83 6.94
N CYS A 4 -16.91 -0.04 6.14
CA CYS A 4 -16.19 -0.91 5.21
C CYS A 4 -15.41 -0.11 4.15
N GLU A 5 -15.92 1.03 3.65
CA GLU A 5 -15.14 1.85 2.70
C GLU A 5 -13.90 2.43 3.38
N LYS A 6 -14.03 2.90 4.62
CA LYS A 6 -12.91 3.42 5.39
C LYS A 6 -11.90 2.32 5.74
N ALA A 7 -12.37 1.10 6.02
CA ALA A 7 -11.50 -0.05 6.22
C ALA A 7 -10.72 -0.41 4.94
N ALA A 8 -11.38 -0.39 3.78
CA ALA A 8 -10.73 -0.61 2.49
C ALA A 8 -9.67 0.46 2.19
N LEU A 9 -9.98 1.73 2.44
CA LEU A 9 -9.02 2.83 2.30
C LEU A 9 -7.80 2.65 3.21
N ILE A 10 -8.01 2.34 4.50
CA ILE A 10 -6.91 2.13 5.45
C ILE A 10 -6.09 0.88 5.08
N CYS A 11 -6.73 -0.17 4.56
CA CYS A 11 -6.04 -1.35 4.05
C CYS A 11 -5.06 -0.98 2.92
N ASN A 12 -5.52 -0.19 1.94
CA ASN A 12 -4.66 0.31 0.87
C ASN A 12 -3.53 1.19 1.43
N LYS A 13 -3.82 2.14 2.32
CA LYS A 13 -2.78 2.97 2.97
C LYS A 13 -1.77 2.11 3.73
N THR A 14 -2.20 1.01 4.34
CA THR A 14 -1.31 0.08 5.05
C THR A 14 -0.33 -0.58 4.08
N GLN A 15 -0.80 -0.98 2.90
CA GLN A 15 0.00 -1.58 1.83
C GLN A 15 1.15 -0.68 1.37
N TYR A 16 0.86 0.61 1.19
CA TYR A 16 1.86 1.60 0.76
C TYR A 16 2.65 2.23 1.91
N ARG A 17 2.52 1.69 3.13
CA ARG A 17 3.16 2.22 4.36
C ARG A 17 2.76 3.66 4.71
N GLU A 18 1.59 4.09 4.26
CA GLU A 18 1.01 5.42 4.48
C GLU A 18 0.02 5.47 5.65
N ALA A 19 -0.38 4.31 6.18
CA ALA A 19 -1.31 4.24 7.31
C ALA A 19 -0.62 4.57 8.64
N THR A 20 -1.25 5.46 9.40
CA THR A 20 -0.88 5.79 10.78
C THR A 20 -1.09 4.61 11.73
N PHE A 21 -0.42 4.65 12.89
CA PHE A 21 -0.56 3.61 13.92
C PHE A 21 -2.02 3.43 14.38
N TRP A 22 -2.74 4.54 14.60
CA TRP A 22 -4.14 4.51 15.02
C TRP A 22 -5.09 3.96 13.96
N GLU A 23 -4.83 4.25 12.68
CA GLU A 23 -5.58 3.66 11.57
C GLU A 23 -5.39 2.13 11.53
N LYS A 24 -4.17 1.63 11.74
CA LYS A 24 -3.88 0.19 11.79
C LYS A 24 -4.61 -0.50 12.94
N ILE A 25 -4.67 0.09 14.13
CA ILE A 25 -5.44 -0.47 15.26
C ILE A 25 -6.93 -0.54 14.93
N LYS A 26 -7.50 0.56 14.40
CA LYS A 26 -8.92 0.62 14.00
C LYS A 26 -9.26 -0.41 12.93
N LEU A 27 -8.36 -0.61 11.97
CA LEU A 27 -8.49 -1.64 10.94
C LEU A 27 -8.50 -3.03 11.58
N LYS A 28 -7.51 -3.37 12.42
CA LYS A 28 -7.45 -4.68 13.11
C LYS A 28 -8.75 -5.00 13.84
N MET A 29 -9.29 -4.04 14.59
CA MET A 29 -10.57 -4.22 15.29
C MET A 29 -11.75 -4.46 14.34
N HIS A 30 -11.78 -3.80 13.18
CA HIS A 30 -12.83 -4.01 12.17
C HIS A 30 -12.70 -5.38 11.50
N LEU A 31 -11.49 -5.84 11.20
CA LEU A 31 -11.24 -7.14 10.55
C LEU A 31 -11.67 -8.33 11.42
N LEU A 32 -11.65 -8.20 12.75
CA LEU A 32 -12.16 -9.23 13.67
C LEU A 32 -13.67 -9.45 13.54
N MET A 33 -14.42 -8.42 13.14
CA MET A 33 -15.88 -8.45 13.09
C MET A 33 -16.45 -8.49 11.67
N CYS A 34 -15.67 -8.12 10.65
CA CYS A 34 -16.09 -8.10 9.25
C CYS A 34 -15.30 -9.11 8.41
N LYS A 35 -15.93 -10.26 8.11
CA LYS A 35 -15.33 -11.32 7.28
C LYS A 35 -14.97 -10.85 5.87
N THR A 36 -15.79 -9.98 5.27
CA THR A 36 -15.55 -9.43 3.93
C THR A 36 -14.28 -8.59 3.89
N CYS A 37 -14.10 -7.68 4.85
CA CYS A 37 -12.89 -6.87 4.94
C CYS A 37 -11.66 -7.74 5.30
N SER A 38 -11.83 -8.76 6.15
CA SER A 38 -10.76 -9.73 6.43
C SER A 38 -10.28 -10.46 5.16
N ALA A 39 -11.22 -10.95 4.34
CA ALA A 39 -10.91 -11.58 3.06
C ALA A 39 -10.24 -10.61 2.07
N PHE A 40 -10.72 -9.37 1.99
CA PHE A 40 -10.11 -8.33 1.18
C PHE A 40 -8.68 -8.03 1.61
N THR A 41 -8.43 -7.80 2.91
CA THR A 41 -7.10 -7.55 3.46
C THR A 41 -6.15 -8.72 3.20
N LYS A 42 -6.62 -9.96 3.33
CA LYS A 42 -5.83 -11.16 3.02
C LYS A 42 -5.40 -11.17 1.55
N LYS A 43 -6.34 -11.00 0.60
CA LYS A 43 -6.04 -10.98 -0.84
C LYS A 43 -5.10 -9.83 -1.23
N ASN A 44 -5.30 -8.64 -0.64
CA ASN A 44 -4.44 -7.48 -0.88
C ASN A 44 -3.01 -7.73 -0.37
N THR A 45 -2.87 -8.34 0.81
CA THR A 45 -1.56 -8.70 1.39
C THR A 45 -0.84 -9.74 0.51
N GLU A 46 -1.58 -10.75 0.02
CA GLU A 46 -1.04 -11.76 -0.90
C GLU A 46 -0.55 -11.13 -2.21
N LEU A 47 -1.32 -10.22 -2.81
CA LEU A 47 -0.90 -9.47 -4.00
C LEU A 47 0.42 -8.73 -3.76
N THR A 48 0.55 -8.06 -2.62
CA THR A 48 1.78 -7.34 -2.25
C THR A 48 2.97 -8.29 -2.15
N ALA A 49 2.79 -9.42 -1.48
CA ALA A 49 3.84 -10.43 -1.35
C ALA A 49 4.25 -11.02 -2.71
N LEU A 50 3.31 -11.20 -3.66
CA LEU A 50 3.62 -11.62 -5.03
C LEU A 50 4.43 -10.57 -5.78
N CYS A 51 4.07 -9.28 -5.66
CA CYS A 51 4.84 -8.19 -6.26
C CYS A 51 6.27 -8.12 -5.69
N GLU A 52 6.44 -8.29 -4.37
CA GLU A 52 7.76 -8.34 -3.74
C GLU A 52 8.59 -9.55 -4.23
N LYS A 53 7.96 -10.72 -4.36
CA LYS A 53 8.61 -11.94 -4.90
C LYS A 53 8.98 -11.84 -6.38
N ALA A 54 8.20 -11.11 -7.16
CA ALA A 54 8.48 -10.88 -8.58
C ALA A 54 9.74 -10.02 -8.81
N ASN A 55 10.36 -9.49 -7.73
CA ASN A 55 11.58 -8.70 -7.75
C ASN A 55 11.48 -7.54 -8.77
N LEU A 56 10.33 -6.86 -8.74
CA LEU A 56 10.03 -5.76 -9.65
C LEU A 56 11.09 -4.66 -9.47
N HIS A 57 11.88 -4.43 -10.52
CA HIS A 57 12.87 -3.37 -10.51
C HIS A 57 12.20 -2.04 -10.81
N SER A 58 11.96 -1.25 -9.77
CA SER A 58 11.45 0.12 -9.89
C SER A 58 12.58 1.13 -9.71
N LEU A 59 12.56 2.21 -10.50
CA LEU A 59 13.44 3.36 -10.26
C LEU A 59 13.17 3.93 -8.87
N SER A 60 14.22 4.07 -8.08
CA SER A 60 14.19 4.87 -6.85
C SER A 60 13.88 6.33 -7.18
N GLU A 61 13.41 7.09 -6.20
CA GLU A 61 13.17 8.53 -6.39
C GLU A 61 14.44 9.28 -6.81
N GLY A 62 15.61 8.89 -6.28
CA GLY A 62 16.89 9.45 -6.70
C GLY A 62 17.20 9.18 -8.17
N GLU A 63 16.96 7.96 -8.65
CA GLU A 63 17.15 7.61 -10.06
C GLU A 63 16.17 8.36 -10.97
N LYS A 64 14.92 8.53 -10.53
CA LYS A 64 13.93 9.34 -11.26
C LYS A 64 14.35 10.81 -11.36
N ILE A 65 14.84 11.40 -10.26
CA ILE A 65 15.32 12.80 -10.24
C ILE A 65 16.51 12.96 -11.19
N LYS A 66 17.49 12.05 -11.09
CA LYS A 66 18.68 12.07 -11.95
C LYS A 66 18.29 11.94 -13.43
N MET A 67 17.39 11.01 -13.75
CA MET A 67 16.90 10.83 -15.12
C MET A 67 16.18 12.07 -15.65
N LYS A 68 15.36 12.73 -14.82
CA LYS A 68 14.70 14.01 -15.18
C LYS A 68 15.72 15.13 -15.43
N GLN A 69 16.77 15.21 -14.63
CA GLN A 69 17.82 16.22 -14.81
C GLN A 69 18.61 15.98 -16.10
N GLN A 70 19.00 14.73 -16.38
CA GLN A 70 19.67 14.36 -17.61
C GLN A 70 18.84 14.65 -18.87
N LEU A 71 17.52 14.50 -18.80
CA LEU A 71 16.63 14.87 -19.91
C LEU A 71 16.60 16.38 -20.15
N LYS A 72 16.62 17.20 -19.09
CA LYS A 72 16.65 18.66 -19.20
C LYS A 72 17.97 19.20 -19.73
N GLU A 73 19.09 18.56 -19.40
CA GLU A 73 20.44 18.95 -19.89
C GLU A 73 20.67 18.60 -21.37
N LYS A 74 19.81 17.75 -21.96
CA LYS A 74 19.87 17.32 -23.36
C LYS A 74 18.87 18.04 -24.28
N ILE A 75 18.10 19.00 -23.74
CA ILE A 75 17.21 19.91 -24.47
C ILE A 75 17.86 21.29 -24.44
#